data_AF-A0A812HUZ8-F1
#
_entry.id   AF-A0A812HUZ8-F1
#
_cell.length_a   1.000
_cell.length_b   1.000
_cell.length_c   1.000
_cell.angle_alpha   90.00
_cell.angle_beta   90.00
_cell.angle_gamma   90.00
#
_symmetry.space_group_name_H-M   'P 1'
#
loop_
_entity.id
_entity.type
_entity.pdbx_description
1 polymer ?
#
loop_
_entity_poly.entity_id
_entity_poly.type
_entity_poly.pdbx_seq_one_letter_code
_entity_poly.pdbx_strand_id
1 'polypeptide(L)'
;MADELGEAAKAGNVPKVKALLKKSADLESAKVQNACVSAALEKQAECVQAFLEAGAPLTCSDREGRRLLPACCRSNLAESIALMVSLRADVSKPDGDGSLPMSLAIKNKSMSCVKELLRGGAQPPANADLPGLANLMLEVQFEQCEAEIRPLANEEVDPAQLIEAERVVLEGMEDHKRWIKRHEDIRASKSLSAVENQIADAQAQLDATKASSVEFVEAMNLKKIAMRDAEAELHKLKKEIDSVRQNYTQLKQDDAKLKEELIASNEMFKQAQAERDALEAARLEREQLSGKVQEELLELERLIEEQTQENANYQQELLAARDDLESKMRDKEEAKLLTEKAHQLVDTL
;
A
#
# COMPACT_ATOMS: atom_id res chain seq x y z
N MET A 1 -22.60 78.89 3.78
CA MET A 1 -21.43 78.95 4.69
C MET A 1 -21.37 77.61 5.37
N ALA A 2 -20.52 76.73 4.83
CA ALA A 2 -20.20 75.44 5.43
C ALA A 2 -19.73 75.65 6.87
N ASP A 3 -19.78 74.60 7.68
CA ASP A 3 -19.47 74.61 9.10
C ASP A 3 -18.01 75.04 9.34
N GLU A 4 -17.71 76.35 9.28
CA GLU A 4 -16.35 76.91 9.30
C GLU A 4 -15.57 76.48 10.56
N LEU A 5 -16.29 76.21 11.65
CA LEU A 5 -15.76 75.66 12.88
C LEU A 5 -15.37 74.18 12.70
N GLY A 6 -16.22 73.38 12.08
CA GLY A 6 -15.93 71.98 11.74
C GLY A 6 -14.75 71.84 10.79
N GLU A 7 -14.65 72.69 9.76
CA GLU A 7 -13.49 72.70 8.85
C GLU A 7 -12.21 73.12 9.56
N ALA A 8 -12.25 74.15 10.42
CA ALA A 8 -11.10 74.57 11.21
C ALA A 8 -10.65 73.49 12.20
N ALA A 9 -11.61 72.78 12.82
CA ALA A 9 -11.38 71.69 13.76
C ALA A 9 -10.74 70.47 13.09
N LYS A 10 -11.23 70.07 11.91
CA LYS A 10 -10.63 68.98 11.12
C LYS A 10 -9.23 69.32 10.61
N ALA A 11 -9.01 70.58 10.23
CA ALA A 11 -7.73 71.06 9.75
C ALA A 11 -6.69 71.36 10.85
N GLY A 12 -7.04 71.18 12.14
CA GLY A 12 -6.11 71.46 13.25
C GLY A 12 -5.81 72.95 13.47
N ASN A 13 -6.63 73.87 12.95
CA ASN A 13 -6.38 75.30 13.06
C ASN A 13 -6.82 75.85 14.43
N VAL A 14 -6.01 75.59 15.46
CA VAL A 14 -6.26 75.99 16.86
C VAL A 14 -6.57 77.49 17.00
N PRO A 15 -5.83 78.43 16.37
CA PRO A 15 -6.14 79.86 16.49
C PRO A 15 -7.53 80.21 15.94
N LYS A 16 -7.91 79.64 14.80
CA LYS A 16 -9.23 79.85 14.20
C LYS A 16 -10.33 79.22 15.05
N VAL A 17 -10.10 78.01 15.58
CA VAL A 17 -11.02 77.36 16.53
C VAL A 17 -11.22 78.22 17.79
N LYS A 18 -10.15 78.68 18.44
CA LYS A 18 -10.24 79.56 19.63
C LYS A 18 -10.94 80.88 19.32
N ALA A 19 -10.69 81.48 18.16
CA ALA A 19 -11.36 82.72 17.73
C ALA A 19 -12.86 82.53 17.45
N LEU A 20 -13.24 81.40 16.84
CA LEU A 20 -14.64 81.06 16.57
C LEU A 20 -15.38 80.68 17.86
N LEU A 21 -14.75 79.96 18.78
CA LEU A 21 -15.32 79.61 20.09
C LEU A 21 -15.61 80.84 20.96
N LYS A 22 -14.75 81.87 20.91
CA LYS A 22 -15.00 83.15 21.58
C LYS A 22 -16.19 83.94 21.00
N LYS A 23 -16.55 83.68 19.73
CA LYS A 23 -17.66 84.34 19.04
C LYS A 23 -18.97 83.55 19.15
N SER A 24 -18.89 82.23 19.34
CA SER A 24 -20.07 81.37 19.50
C SER A 24 -20.62 81.46 20.92
N ALA A 25 -21.87 81.90 21.07
CA ALA A 25 -22.54 82.02 22.37
C ALA A 25 -23.08 80.67 22.92
N ASP A 26 -23.06 79.60 22.11
CA ASP A 26 -23.63 78.30 22.47
C ASP A 26 -22.65 77.15 22.20
N LEU A 27 -21.92 76.78 23.26
CA LEU A 27 -20.97 75.66 23.28
C LEU A 27 -21.66 74.28 23.31
N GLU A 28 -22.95 74.23 23.64
CA GLU A 28 -23.74 73.01 23.61
C GLU A 28 -24.37 72.76 22.24
N SER A 29 -24.32 73.74 21.34
CA SER A 29 -24.86 73.60 19.99
C SER A 29 -24.31 72.37 19.26
N ALA A 30 -25.18 71.69 18.50
CA ALA A 30 -24.80 70.52 17.72
C ALA A 30 -23.64 70.78 16.74
N LYS A 31 -23.41 72.03 16.33
CA LYS A 31 -22.25 72.41 15.50
C LYS A 31 -20.94 72.30 16.28
N VAL A 32 -20.89 72.83 17.50
CA VAL A 32 -19.70 72.75 18.37
C VAL A 32 -19.43 71.31 18.78
N GLN A 33 -20.46 70.55 19.16
CA GLN A 33 -20.29 69.13 19.50
C GLN A 33 -19.75 68.30 18.32
N ASN A 34 -20.32 68.49 17.13
CA ASN A 34 -19.83 67.85 15.90
C ASN A 34 -18.38 68.22 15.58
N ALA A 35 -18.02 69.50 15.71
CA ALA A 35 -16.67 69.98 15.44
C ALA A 35 -15.64 69.43 16.45
N CYS A 36 -16.02 69.35 17.74
CA CYS A 36 -15.18 68.80 18.80
C CYS A 36 -14.89 67.30 18.57
N VAL A 37 -15.92 66.50 18.27
CA VAL A 37 -15.74 65.07 17.94
C VAL A 37 -14.97 64.91 16.63
N SER A 38 -15.21 65.76 15.62
CA SER A 38 -14.44 65.73 14.37
C SER A 38 -12.96 66.01 14.59
N ALA A 39 -12.60 66.96 15.46
CA ALA A 39 -11.19 67.19 15.83
C ALA A 39 -10.56 65.93 16.44
N ALA A 40 -11.29 65.23 17.30
CA ALA A 40 -10.81 63.98 17.90
C ALA A 40 -10.59 62.89 16.83
N LEU A 41 -11.53 62.72 15.89
CA LEU A 41 -11.42 61.73 14.81
C LEU A 41 -10.27 62.05 13.83
N GLU A 42 -10.03 63.33 13.56
CA GLU A 42 -8.91 63.80 12.72
C GLU A 42 -7.59 63.95 13.49
N LYS A 43 -7.51 63.43 14.72
CA LYS A 43 -6.31 63.40 15.58
C LYS A 43 -5.75 64.78 15.96
N GLN A 44 -6.59 65.81 16.01
CA GLN A 44 -6.21 67.18 16.36
C GLN A 44 -6.32 67.41 17.87
N ALA A 45 -5.33 66.92 18.63
CA ALA A 45 -5.32 66.94 20.11
C ALA A 45 -5.51 68.35 20.69
N GLU A 46 -4.79 69.33 20.14
CA GLU A 46 -4.77 70.72 20.58
C GLU A 46 -6.09 71.44 20.30
N CYS A 47 -6.78 71.05 19.21
CA CYS A 47 -8.13 71.51 18.94
C CYS A 47 -9.12 70.94 19.97
N VAL A 48 -9.04 69.64 20.28
CA VAL A 48 -9.88 69.01 21.31
C VAL A 48 -9.65 69.68 22.66
N GLN A 49 -8.40 69.91 23.05
CA GLN A 49 -8.07 70.64 24.28
C GLN A 49 -8.66 72.05 24.26
N ALA A 50 -8.54 72.80 23.15
CA ALA A 50 -9.14 74.12 23.02
C ALA A 50 -10.67 74.14 23.17
N PHE A 51 -11.37 73.10 22.68
CA PHE A 51 -12.81 72.94 22.90
C PHE A 51 -13.14 72.68 24.38
N LEU A 52 -12.38 71.80 25.05
CA LEU A 52 -12.57 71.47 26.47
C LEU A 52 -12.24 72.65 27.40
N GLU A 53 -11.15 73.37 27.13
CA GLU A 53 -10.76 74.60 27.82
C GLU A 53 -11.83 75.70 27.70
N ALA A 54 -12.50 75.77 26.55
CA ALA A 54 -13.59 76.72 26.33
C ALA A 54 -14.88 76.34 27.07
N GLY A 55 -14.97 75.13 27.65
CA GLY A 55 -16.15 74.64 28.37
C GLY A 55 -17.11 73.82 27.51
N ALA A 56 -16.66 73.25 26.39
CA ALA A 56 -17.48 72.31 25.63
C ALA A 56 -17.84 71.09 26.51
N PRO A 57 -19.07 70.55 26.41
CA PRO A 57 -19.51 69.47 27.28
C PRO A 57 -18.72 68.17 27.03
N LEU A 58 -18.33 67.47 28.10
CA LEU A 58 -17.62 66.18 28.02
C LEU A 58 -18.46 65.07 27.35
N THR A 59 -19.77 65.30 27.24
CA THR A 59 -20.75 64.42 26.62
C THR A 59 -20.98 64.70 25.14
N CYS A 60 -20.17 65.56 24.50
CA CYS A 60 -20.22 65.86 23.07
C CYS A 60 -20.36 64.58 22.23
N SER A 61 -21.33 64.59 21.31
CA SER A 61 -21.51 63.56 20.30
C SER A 61 -21.69 64.17 18.92
N ASP A 62 -21.25 63.44 17.88
CA ASP A 62 -21.51 63.85 16.51
C ASP A 62 -22.87 63.35 15.96
N ARG A 63 -23.17 63.65 14.69
CA ARG A 63 -24.41 63.24 14.01
C ARG A 63 -24.56 61.72 13.87
N GLU A 64 -23.47 60.97 13.98
CA GLU A 64 -23.46 59.50 13.93
C GLU A 64 -23.59 58.89 15.34
N GLY A 65 -23.72 59.72 16.38
CA GLY A 65 -23.77 59.27 17.76
C GLY A 65 -22.40 58.91 18.34
N ARG A 66 -21.30 59.26 17.66
CA ARG A 66 -19.94 59.05 18.17
C ARG A 66 -19.64 60.08 19.24
N ARG A 67 -19.30 59.64 20.43
CA ARG A 67 -18.95 60.43 21.60
C ARG A 67 -17.47 60.80 21.58
N LEU A 68 -17.17 61.93 22.20
CA LEU A 68 -15.83 62.51 22.24
C LEU A 68 -14.77 61.57 22.84
N LEU A 69 -15.05 60.96 24.00
CA LEU A 69 -14.08 60.14 24.72
C LEU A 69 -13.72 58.81 24.00
N PRO A 70 -14.69 58.01 23.50
CA PRO A 70 -14.41 56.92 22.57
C PRO A 70 -13.65 57.35 21.30
N ALA A 71 -13.99 58.51 20.71
CA ALA A 71 -13.28 59.03 19.54
C ALA A 71 -11.79 59.33 19.86
N CYS A 72 -11.49 59.92 21.01
CA CYS A 72 -10.11 60.11 21.47
C CYS A 72 -9.38 58.78 21.69
N CYS A 73 -10.04 57.74 22.19
CA CYS A 73 -9.45 56.40 22.34
C CYS A 73 -9.14 55.76 20.97
N ARG A 74 -10.03 55.96 19.98
CA ARG A 74 -9.79 55.50 18.60
C ARG A 74 -8.60 56.19 17.95
N SER A 75 -8.44 57.47 18.25
CA SER A 75 -7.42 58.34 17.67
C SER A 75 -6.11 58.40 18.45
N ASN A 76 -6.01 57.68 19.57
CA ASN A 76 -4.84 57.67 20.46
C ASN A 76 -4.49 59.04 21.07
N LEU A 77 -5.49 59.82 21.45
CA LEU A 77 -5.32 61.17 22.00
C LEU A 77 -5.25 61.14 23.54
N ALA A 78 -4.19 60.54 24.08
CA ALA A 78 -4.03 60.33 25.52
C ALA A 78 -4.09 61.64 26.34
N GLU A 79 -3.48 62.73 25.86
CA GLU A 79 -3.51 64.02 26.54
C GLU A 79 -4.91 64.62 26.63
N SER A 80 -5.72 64.45 25.57
CA SER A 80 -7.12 64.87 25.59
C SER A 80 -7.94 64.02 26.56
N ILE A 81 -7.65 62.72 26.68
CA ILE A 81 -8.29 61.83 27.66
C ILE A 81 -7.88 62.23 29.08
N ALA A 82 -6.60 62.52 29.33
CA ALA A 82 -6.11 63.00 30.62
C ALA A 82 -6.85 64.27 31.07
N LEU A 83 -7.03 65.23 30.16
CA LEU A 83 -7.80 66.44 30.42
C LEU A 83 -9.28 66.11 30.75
N MET A 84 -9.93 65.24 29.98
CA MET A 84 -11.31 64.82 30.27
C MET A 84 -11.44 64.12 31.63
N VAL A 85 -10.48 63.26 31.99
CA VAL A 85 -10.44 62.57 33.29
C VAL A 85 -10.24 63.58 34.42
N SER A 86 -9.37 64.58 34.26
CA SER A 86 -9.19 65.66 35.24
C SER A 86 -10.46 66.48 35.45
N LEU A 87 -11.29 66.63 34.41
CA LEU A 87 -12.60 67.26 34.44
C LEU A 87 -13.72 66.31 34.89
N ARG A 88 -13.39 65.11 35.38
CA ARG A 88 -14.30 64.08 35.89
C ARG A 88 -15.29 63.54 34.84
N ALA A 89 -14.82 63.34 33.60
CA ALA A 89 -15.62 62.67 32.57
C ALA A 89 -16.01 61.24 32.98
N ASP A 90 -17.23 60.83 32.64
CA ASP A 90 -17.66 59.44 32.80
C ASP A 90 -17.02 58.54 31.74
N VAL A 91 -16.00 57.80 32.15
CA VAL A 91 -15.22 56.86 31.32
C VAL A 91 -15.95 55.54 31.01
N SER A 92 -17.14 55.32 31.58
CA SER A 92 -17.92 54.08 31.39
C SER A 92 -18.91 54.13 30.23
N LYS A 93 -19.15 55.30 29.63
CA LYS A 93 -20.17 55.45 28.59
C LYS A 93 -19.72 54.84 27.26
N PRO A 94 -20.50 53.90 26.69
CA PRO A 94 -20.21 53.34 25.38
C PRO A 94 -20.46 54.36 24.28
N ASP A 95 -19.83 54.12 23.14
CA ASP A 95 -20.05 54.89 21.92
C ASP A 95 -21.36 54.49 21.21
N GLY A 96 -21.72 55.21 20.13
CA GLY A 96 -22.92 54.90 19.33
C GLY A 96 -22.95 53.48 18.74
N ASP A 97 -21.79 52.82 18.60
CA ASP A 97 -21.66 51.42 18.16
C ASP A 97 -21.65 50.40 19.33
N GLY A 98 -21.85 50.86 20.58
CA GLY A 98 -21.80 50.04 21.78
C GLY A 98 -20.39 49.78 22.33
N SER A 99 -19.34 50.30 21.70
CA SER A 99 -17.96 50.09 22.15
C SER A 99 -17.62 50.92 23.38
N LEU A 100 -17.11 50.27 24.43
CA LEU A 100 -16.58 50.94 25.61
C LEU A 100 -15.22 51.62 25.29
N PRO A 101 -14.94 52.80 25.86
CA PRO A 101 -13.66 53.49 25.72
C PRO A 101 -12.44 52.61 25.98
N MET A 102 -12.48 51.84 27.08
CA MET A 102 -11.40 50.93 27.49
C MET A 102 -11.17 49.82 26.44
N SER A 103 -12.23 49.25 25.90
CA SER A 103 -12.14 48.22 24.86
C SER A 103 -11.52 48.78 23.57
N LEU A 104 -11.83 50.03 23.19
CA LEU A 104 -11.25 50.69 22.03
C LEU A 104 -9.74 50.96 22.23
N ALA A 105 -9.34 51.45 23.41
CA ALA A 105 -7.95 51.68 23.74
C ALA A 105 -7.12 50.38 23.74
N ILE A 106 -7.67 49.29 24.30
CA ILE A 106 -7.04 47.96 24.31
C ILE A 106 -6.94 47.39 22.89
N LYS A 107 -8.02 47.46 22.10
CA LYS A 107 -8.03 47.00 20.70
C LYS A 107 -6.99 47.72 19.85
N ASN A 108 -6.80 49.01 20.11
CA ASN A 108 -5.79 49.83 19.44
C ASN A 108 -4.38 49.71 20.05
N LYS A 109 -4.21 48.88 21.08
CA LYS A 109 -2.94 48.66 21.80
C LYS A 109 -2.32 49.96 22.32
N SER A 110 -3.14 50.95 22.66
CA SER A 110 -2.67 52.22 23.19
C SER A 110 -2.50 52.16 24.70
N MET A 111 -1.27 51.91 25.15
CA MET A 111 -0.94 51.89 26.58
C MET A 111 -1.18 53.25 27.25
N SER A 112 -0.88 54.35 26.56
CA SER A 112 -1.09 55.70 27.09
C SER A 112 -2.57 56.01 27.32
N CYS A 113 -3.46 55.64 26.38
CA CYS A 113 -4.90 55.82 26.57
C CYS A 113 -5.45 54.90 27.67
N VAL A 114 -4.98 53.65 27.73
CA VAL A 114 -5.37 52.72 28.81
C VAL A 114 -4.95 53.28 30.18
N LYS A 115 -3.75 53.86 30.29
CA LYS A 115 -3.26 54.48 31.55
C LYS A 115 -4.19 55.60 32.02
N GLU A 116 -4.55 56.53 31.13
CA GLU A 116 -5.43 57.64 31.49
C GLU A 116 -6.86 57.17 31.83
N LEU A 117 -7.38 56.16 31.13
CA LEU A 117 -8.69 55.57 31.45
C LEU A 117 -8.69 54.86 32.82
N LEU A 118 -7.61 54.15 33.15
CA LEU A 118 -7.41 53.53 34.47
C LEU A 118 -7.38 54.59 35.58
N ARG A 119 -6.71 55.73 35.36
CA ARG A 119 -6.74 56.88 36.29
C ARG A 119 -8.15 57.42 36.51
N GLY A 120 -8.99 57.39 35.47
CA GLY A 120 -10.41 57.74 35.54
C GLY A 120 -11.31 56.66 36.16
N GLY A 121 -10.76 55.53 36.61
CA GLY A 121 -11.50 54.44 37.26
C GLY A 121 -12.14 53.42 36.31
N ALA A 122 -11.83 53.46 35.00
CA ALA A 122 -12.32 52.46 34.07
C ALA A 122 -11.69 51.08 34.34
N GLN A 123 -12.49 50.01 34.23
CA GLN A 123 -12.01 48.64 34.42
C GLN A 123 -11.79 47.95 33.06
N PRO A 124 -10.66 47.27 32.85
CA PRO A 124 -10.44 46.46 31.66
C PRO A 124 -11.33 45.20 31.68
N PRO A 125 -11.74 44.67 30.52
CA PRO A 125 -12.45 43.41 30.45
C PRO A 125 -11.57 42.26 30.96
N ALA A 126 -12.17 41.25 31.60
CA ALA A 126 -11.45 40.14 32.24
C ALA A 126 -10.55 39.32 31.28
N ASN A 127 -10.84 39.36 29.99
CA ASN A 127 -10.11 38.69 28.92
C ASN A 127 -9.29 39.67 28.05
N ALA A 128 -8.92 40.83 28.58
CA ALA A 128 -8.10 41.81 27.87
C ALA A 128 -6.72 41.22 27.51
N ASP A 129 -6.47 41.03 26.22
CA ASP A 129 -5.17 40.57 25.70
C ASP A 129 -4.32 41.78 25.29
N LEU A 130 -3.70 42.42 26.30
CA LEU A 130 -2.74 43.50 26.11
C LEU A 130 -1.48 43.24 26.95
N PRO A 131 -0.33 42.94 26.30
CA PRO A 131 0.93 42.73 27.01
C PRO A 131 1.29 43.92 27.90
N GLY A 132 1.61 43.66 29.16
CA GLY A 132 1.97 44.69 30.14
C GLY A 132 0.79 45.38 30.83
N LEU A 133 -0.47 45.03 30.52
CA LEU A 133 -1.65 45.59 31.18
C LEU A 133 -1.63 45.39 32.71
N ALA A 134 -1.23 44.22 33.18
CA ALA A 134 -1.13 43.94 34.63
C ALA A 134 -0.13 44.87 35.32
N ASN A 135 1.02 45.13 34.70
CA ASN A 135 2.03 46.06 35.25
C ASN A 135 1.50 47.49 35.25
N LEU A 136 0.80 47.90 34.20
CA LEU A 136 0.21 49.23 34.09
C LEU A 136 -0.91 49.46 35.12
N MET A 137 -1.74 48.43 35.39
CA MET A 137 -2.75 48.49 36.44
C MET A 137 -2.12 48.67 37.82
N LEU A 138 -1.03 47.95 38.12
CA LEU A 138 -0.28 48.11 39.36
C LEU A 138 0.34 49.52 39.46
N GLU A 139 0.92 50.03 38.37
CA GLU A 139 1.51 51.39 38.33
C GLU A 139 0.47 52.47 38.66
N VAL A 140 -0.73 52.41 38.06
CA VAL A 140 -1.81 53.37 38.36
C VAL A 140 -2.32 53.22 39.80
N GLN A 141 -2.40 52.01 40.33
CA GLN A 141 -2.75 51.78 41.74
C GLN A 141 -1.71 52.40 42.67
N PHE A 142 -0.41 52.24 42.38
CA PHE A 142 0.64 52.90 43.15
C PHE A 142 0.54 54.43 43.06
N GLU A 143 0.30 55.01 41.88
CA GLU A 143 0.10 56.45 41.72
C GLU A 143 -1.09 56.96 42.56
N GLN A 144 -2.19 56.21 42.60
CA GLN A 144 -3.37 56.53 43.40
C GLN A 144 -3.07 56.46 44.91
N CYS A 145 -2.42 55.39 45.36
CA CYS A 145 -2.00 55.25 46.75
C CYS A 145 -1.00 56.35 47.16
N GLU A 146 -0.05 56.69 46.29
CA GLU A 146 0.89 57.79 46.54
C GLU A 146 0.15 59.12 46.67
N ALA A 147 -0.84 59.39 45.80
CA ALA A 147 -1.65 60.60 45.85
C ALA A 147 -2.48 60.70 47.15
N GLU A 148 -2.96 59.57 47.69
CA GLU A 148 -3.67 59.51 48.97
C GLU A 148 -2.74 59.71 50.18
N ILE A 149 -1.51 59.19 50.11
CA ILE A 149 -0.51 59.26 51.19
C ILE A 149 0.18 60.64 51.24
N ARG A 150 0.42 61.27 50.08
CA ARG A 150 1.13 62.54 49.97
C ARG A 150 0.61 63.67 50.88
N PRO A 151 -0.71 63.91 51.05
CA PRO A 151 -1.20 64.91 51.99
C PRO A 151 -1.00 64.50 53.46
N LEU A 152 -1.01 63.20 53.78
CA LEU A 152 -0.81 62.67 55.13
C LEU A 152 0.66 62.80 55.59
N ALA A 153 1.61 62.85 54.64
CA ALA A 153 3.04 63.00 54.94
C ALA A 153 3.42 64.36 55.55
N ASN A 154 2.54 65.36 55.49
CA ASN A 154 2.78 66.70 56.04
C ASN A 154 2.04 66.95 57.37
N GLU A 155 1.35 65.96 57.92
CA GLU A 155 0.78 66.05 59.27
C GLU A 155 1.87 65.75 60.33
N GLU A 156 1.88 66.49 61.44
CA GLU A 156 2.76 66.18 62.59
C GLU A 156 2.29 64.87 63.22
N VAL A 157 2.87 63.74 62.83
CA VAL A 157 2.56 62.42 63.37
C VAL A 157 3.48 62.13 64.58
N ASP A 158 2.88 61.65 65.68
CA ASP A 158 3.60 61.18 66.87
C ASP A 158 4.61 60.07 66.49
N PRO A 159 5.92 60.21 66.79
CA PRO A 159 6.95 59.23 66.44
C PRO A 159 6.64 57.79 66.86
N ALA A 160 5.88 57.60 67.95
CA ALA A 160 5.50 56.27 68.41
C ALA A 160 4.48 55.57 67.48
N GLN A 161 3.54 56.34 66.90
CA GLN A 161 2.55 55.81 65.96
C GLN A 161 3.17 55.53 64.59
N LEU A 162 4.19 56.31 64.21
CA LEU A 162 4.93 56.10 62.95
C LEU A 162 5.70 54.78 62.97
N ILE A 163 6.42 54.47 64.07
CA ILE A 163 7.17 53.21 64.21
C ILE A 163 6.23 52.00 64.18
N GLU A 164 5.06 52.13 64.80
CA GLU A 164 4.02 51.09 64.79
C GLU A 164 3.50 50.85 63.36
N ALA A 165 3.18 51.92 62.63
CA ALA A 165 2.72 51.84 61.25
C ALA A 165 3.79 51.25 60.32
N GLU A 166 5.06 51.68 60.45
CA GLU A 166 6.18 51.13 59.70
C GLU A 166 6.35 49.63 59.94
N ARG A 167 6.22 49.16 61.19
CA ARG A 167 6.29 47.73 61.51
C ARG A 167 5.20 46.94 60.80
N VAL A 168 3.95 47.42 60.82
CA VAL A 168 2.82 46.75 60.15
C VAL A 168 3.03 46.68 58.63
N VAL A 169 3.54 47.77 58.03
CA VAL A 169 3.86 47.79 56.59
C VAL A 169 4.97 46.78 56.27
N LEU A 170 6.03 46.74 57.07
CA LEU A 170 7.14 45.79 56.87
C LEU A 170 6.68 44.34 57.02
N GLU A 171 5.85 44.02 58.02
CA GLU A 171 5.25 42.69 58.18
C GLU A 171 4.40 42.32 56.96
N GLY A 172 3.56 43.25 56.47
CA GLY A 172 2.77 43.05 55.26
C GLY A 172 3.62 42.81 54.00
N MET A 173 4.73 43.54 53.85
CA MET A 173 5.68 43.36 52.74
C MET A 173 6.39 41.99 52.82
N GLU A 174 6.77 41.55 54.01
CA GLU A 174 7.37 40.22 54.21
C GLU A 174 6.39 39.10 53.89
N ASP A 175 5.14 39.21 54.31
CA ASP A 175 4.09 38.22 54.01
C ASP A 175 3.75 38.20 52.52
N HIS A 176 3.72 39.35 51.86
CA HIS A 176 3.56 39.40 50.40
C HIS A 176 4.72 38.73 49.67
N LYS A 177 5.96 38.96 50.12
CA LYS A 177 7.15 38.28 49.57
C LYS A 177 7.07 36.75 49.76
N ARG A 178 6.60 36.27 50.93
CA ARG A 178 6.36 34.84 51.18
C ARG A 178 5.27 34.29 50.27
N TRP A 179 4.20 35.05 50.04
CA TRP A 179 3.11 34.68 49.15
C TRP A 179 3.59 34.52 47.70
N ILE A 180 4.35 35.50 47.17
CA ILE A 180 4.94 35.43 45.81
C ILE A 180 5.80 34.17 45.68
N LYS A 181 6.73 33.96 46.61
CA LYS A 181 7.64 32.80 46.58
C LYS A 181 6.87 31.47 46.54
N ARG A 182 5.85 31.31 47.39
CA ARG A 182 4.98 30.11 47.37
C ARG A 182 4.27 29.95 46.02
N HIS A 183 3.80 31.03 45.42
CA HIS A 183 3.09 30.97 44.14
C HIS A 183 4.02 30.58 42.99
N GLU A 184 5.26 31.07 43.00
CA GLU A 184 6.31 30.67 42.07
C GLU A 184 6.69 29.20 42.25
N ASP A 185 6.87 28.73 43.49
CA ASP A 185 7.17 27.33 43.80
C ASP A 185 6.05 26.39 43.29
N ILE A 186 4.78 26.76 43.50
CA ILE A 186 3.62 26.00 42.98
C ILE A 186 3.62 25.98 41.45
N ARG A 187 3.92 27.12 40.82
CA ARG A 187 3.97 27.22 39.35
C ARG A 187 5.09 26.36 38.79
N ALA A 188 6.28 26.41 39.38
CA ALA A 188 7.42 25.60 39.02
C ALA A 188 7.11 24.10 39.19
N SER A 189 6.53 23.71 40.33
CA SER A 189 6.11 22.32 40.61
C SER A 189 5.10 21.79 39.58
N LYS A 190 4.07 22.58 39.23
CA LYS A 190 3.12 22.20 38.17
C LYS A 190 3.82 22.02 36.82
N SER A 191 4.71 22.93 36.45
CA SER A 191 5.46 22.84 35.19
C SER A 191 6.36 21.60 35.14
N LEU A 192 7.01 21.27 36.25
CA LEU A 192 7.84 20.06 36.39
C LEU A 192 6.98 18.80 36.23
N SER A 193 5.87 18.70 36.96
CA SER A 193 4.98 17.53 36.88
C SER A 193 4.40 17.30 35.47
N ALA A 194 4.13 18.38 34.73
CA ALA A 194 3.70 18.27 33.33
C ALA A 194 4.80 17.69 32.43
N VAL A 195 6.05 18.13 32.61
CA VAL A 195 7.20 17.61 31.86
C VAL A 195 7.49 16.15 32.25
N GLU A 196 7.41 15.80 33.53
CA GLU A 196 7.58 14.43 34.01
C GLU A 196 6.56 13.47 33.38
N ASN A 197 5.29 13.88 33.31
CA ASN A 197 4.26 13.09 32.64
C ASN A 197 4.53 12.93 31.14
N GLN A 198 4.97 13.98 30.45
CA GLN A 198 5.35 13.90 29.03
C GLN A 198 6.53 12.94 28.80
N ILE A 199 7.52 12.95 29.70
CA ILE A 199 8.64 12.01 29.64
C ILE A 199 8.16 10.57 29.83
N ALA A 200 7.27 10.32 30.81
CA ALA A 200 6.70 9.00 31.06
C ALA A 200 5.91 8.48 29.85
N ASP A 201 5.08 9.33 29.23
CA ASP A 201 4.32 8.99 28.03
C ASP A 201 5.24 8.66 26.84
N ALA A 202 6.29 9.46 26.63
CA ALA A 202 7.27 9.22 25.58
C ALA A 202 8.05 7.90 25.79
N GLN A 203 8.38 7.57 27.05
CA GLN A 203 9.01 6.30 27.39
C GLN A 203 8.08 5.11 27.13
N ALA A 204 6.81 5.20 27.51
CA ALA A 204 5.82 4.16 27.23
C ALA A 204 5.63 3.93 25.72
N GLN A 205 5.61 4.99 24.91
CA GLN A 205 5.57 4.87 23.45
C GLN A 205 6.83 4.20 22.90
N LEU A 206 8.02 4.58 23.38
CA LEU A 206 9.27 3.96 22.97
C LEU A 206 9.27 2.45 23.26
N ASP A 207 8.84 2.03 24.44
CA ASP A 207 8.81 0.61 24.80
C ASP A 207 7.77 -0.18 24.00
N ALA A 208 6.61 0.41 23.69
CA ALA A 208 5.63 -0.19 22.79
C ALA A 208 6.19 -0.38 21.37
N THR A 209 6.91 0.61 20.83
CA THR A 209 7.54 0.47 19.49
C THR A 209 8.64 -0.59 19.48
N LYS A 210 9.43 -0.71 20.55
CA LYS A 210 10.44 -1.78 20.68
C LYS A 210 9.78 -3.15 20.69
N ALA A 211 8.72 -3.34 21.47
CA ALA A 211 7.99 -4.61 21.52
C ALA A 211 7.47 -5.01 20.12
N SER A 212 6.83 -4.07 19.41
CA SER A 212 6.36 -4.29 18.03
C SER A 212 7.51 -4.64 17.07
N SER A 213 8.68 -4.01 17.22
CA SER A 213 9.85 -4.34 16.39
C SER A 213 10.38 -5.76 16.64
N VAL A 214 10.34 -6.24 17.89
CA VAL A 214 10.74 -7.60 18.25
C VAL A 214 9.78 -8.62 17.64
N GLU A 215 8.46 -8.41 17.77
CA GLU A 215 7.44 -9.25 17.15
C GLU A 215 7.58 -9.31 15.63
N PHE A 216 7.89 -8.17 14.98
CA PHE A 216 8.16 -8.13 13.54
C PHE A 216 9.38 -8.98 13.15
N VAL A 217 10.47 -8.89 13.92
CA VAL A 217 11.69 -9.68 13.68
C VAL A 217 11.42 -11.18 13.87
N GLU A 218 10.69 -11.57 14.91
CA GLU A 218 10.29 -12.97 15.13
C GLU A 218 9.44 -13.51 13.99
N ALA A 219 8.43 -12.74 13.53
CA ALA A 219 7.61 -13.11 12.39
C ALA A 219 8.43 -13.25 11.09
N MET A 220 9.42 -12.38 10.89
CA MET A 220 10.32 -12.45 9.74
C MET A 220 11.21 -13.70 9.80
N ASN A 221 11.72 -14.06 10.98
CA ASN A 221 12.51 -15.27 11.18
C ASN A 221 11.70 -16.54 10.91
N LEU A 222 10.45 -16.60 11.39
CA LEU A 222 9.54 -17.71 11.10
C LEU A 222 9.29 -17.87 9.59
N LYS A 223 9.02 -16.77 8.88
CA LYS A 223 8.87 -16.79 7.41
C LYS A 223 10.14 -17.27 6.71
N LYS A 224 11.32 -16.88 7.19
CA LYS A 224 12.61 -17.30 6.62
C LYS A 224 12.86 -18.80 6.80
N ILE A 225 12.42 -19.39 7.92
CA ILE A 225 12.47 -20.83 8.14
C ILE A 225 11.52 -21.54 7.16
N ALA A 226 10.25 -21.12 7.11
CA ALA A 226 9.26 -21.70 6.19
C ALA A 226 9.69 -21.62 4.72
N MET A 227 10.34 -20.53 4.31
CA MET A 227 10.89 -20.38 2.96
C MET A 227 12.00 -21.40 2.68
N ARG A 228 12.91 -21.65 3.63
CA ARG A 228 13.97 -22.66 3.47
C ARG A 228 13.38 -24.07 3.37
N ASP A 229 12.36 -24.38 4.16
CA ASP A 229 11.67 -25.67 4.10
C ASP A 229 10.99 -25.87 2.72
N ALA A 230 10.35 -24.82 2.21
CA ALA A 230 9.77 -24.83 0.86
C ALA A 230 10.83 -25.00 -0.24
N GLU A 231 11.99 -24.35 -0.11
CA GLU A 231 13.12 -24.51 -1.03
C GLU A 231 13.67 -25.95 -1.01
N ALA A 232 13.74 -26.59 0.17
CA ALA A 232 14.18 -27.96 0.32
C ALA A 232 13.21 -28.96 -0.34
N GLU A 233 11.90 -28.79 -0.13
CA GLU A 233 10.86 -29.59 -0.81
C GLU A 233 10.91 -29.42 -2.33
N LEU A 234 11.07 -28.19 -2.81
CA LEU A 234 11.22 -27.89 -4.24
C LEU A 234 12.46 -28.58 -4.82
N HIS A 235 13.56 -28.63 -4.08
CA HIS A 235 14.77 -29.35 -4.48
C HIS A 235 14.57 -30.86 -4.57
N LYS A 236 13.79 -31.44 -3.64
CA LYS A 236 13.44 -32.86 -3.65
C LYS A 236 12.57 -33.20 -4.86
N LEU A 237 11.52 -32.41 -5.10
CA LEU A 237 10.64 -32.58 -6.27
C LEU A 237 11.40 -32.46 -7.59
N LYS A 238 12.37 -31.54 -7.69
CA LYS A 238 13.23 -31.44 -8.87
C LYS A 238 14.01 -32.74 -9.12
N LYS A 239 14.60 -33.33 -8.09
CA LYS A 239 15.32 -34.61 -8.21
C LYS A 239 14.39 -35.75 -8.65
N GLU A 240 13.18 -35.80 -8.11
CA GLU A 240 12.18 -36.79 -8.52
C GLU A 240 11.78 -36.61 -9.99
N ILE A 241 11.55 -35.37 -10.44
CA ILE A 241 11.27 -35.05 -11.85
C ILE A 241 12.43 -35.49 -12.75
N ASP A 242 13.67 -35.22 -12.36
CA ASP A 242 14.84 -35.60 -13.15
C ASP A 242 14.99 -37.13 -13.24
N SER A 243 14.70 -37.86 -12.15
CA SER A 243 14.66 -39.33 -12.16
C SER A 243 13.55 -39.87 -13.08
N VAL A 244 12.34 -39.29 -13.02
CA VAL A 244 11.23 -39.67 -13.91
C VAL A 244 11.59 -39.41 -15.38
N ARG A 245 12.25 -38.30 -15.68
CA ARG A 245 12.73 -37.99 -17.04
C ARG A 245 13.74 -39.03 -17.53
N GLN A 246 14.70 -39.42 -16.70
CA GLN A 246 15.67 -40.47 -17.03
C GLN A 246 14.96 -41.81 -17.30
N ASN A 247 14.01 -42.19 -16.46
CA ASN A 247 13.22 -43.41 -16.64
C ASN A 247 12.42 -43.37 -17.95
N TYR A 248 11.79 -42.23 -18.27
CA TYR A 248 11.07 -42.06 -19.54
C TYR A 248 12.00 -42.18 -20.76
N THR A 249 13.19 -41.59 -20.71
CA THR A 249 14.16 -41.73 -21.79
C THR A 249 14.64 -43.18 -21.96
N GLN A 250 14.82 -43.91 -20.86
CA GLN A 250 15.18 -45.32 -20.91
C GLN A 250 14.06 -46.15 -21.53
N LEU A 251 12.82 -45.97 -21.07
CA LEU A 251 11.64 -46.66 -21.62
C LEU A 251 11.48 -46.42 -23.12
N LYS A 252 11.76 -45.19 -23.58
CA LYS A 252 11.72 -44.84 -25.01
C LYS A 252 12.79 -45.58 -25.82
N GLN A 253 13.98 -45.78 -25.27
CA GLN A 253 15.04 -46.58 -25.91
C GLN A 253 14.67 -48.07 -25.94
N ASP A 254 14.10 -48.59 -24.86
CA ASP A 254 13.69 -49.99 -24.77
C ASP A 254 12.53 -50.29 -25.73
N ASP A 255 11.55 -49.38 -25.86
CA ASP A 255 10.48 -49.48 -26.87
C ASP A 255 11.02 -49.48 -28.31
N ALA A 256 12.06 -48.69 -28.59
CA ALA A 256 12.72 -48.70 -29.90
C ALA A 256 13.41 -50.04 -30.18
N LYS A 257 14.13 -50.59 -29.20
CA LYS A 257 14.78 -51.92 -29.32
C LYS A 257 13.76 -53.03 -29.52
N LEU A 258 12.67 -53.04 -28.74
CA LEU A 258 11.60 -54.03 -28.89
C LEU A 258 10.95 -53.96 -30.28
N LYS A 259 10.80 -52.76 -30.86
CA LYS A 259 10.33 -52.60 -32.24
C LYS A 259 11.30 -53.20 -33.26
N GLU A 260 12.60 -52.98 -33.10
CA GLU A 260 13.63 -53.58 -33.95
C GLU A 260 13.63 -55.12 -33.84
N GLU A 261 13.57 -55.66 -32.61
CA GLU A 261 13.47 -57.10 -32.35
C GLU A 261 12.20 -57.70 -32.96
N LEU A 262 11.06 -56.99 -32.86
CA LEU A 262 9.80 -57.42 -33.47
C LEU A 262 9.86 -57.46 -34.99
N ILE A 263 10.51 -56.47 -35.61
CA ILE A 263 10.73 -56.46 -37.07
C ILE A 263 11.59 -57.65 -37.47
N ALA A 264 12.72 -57.87 -36.79
CA ALA A 264 13.62 -58.99 -37.07
C ALA A 264 12.92 -60.35 -36.88
N SER A 265 12.14 -60.52 -35.82
CA SER A 265 11.36 -61.75 -35.57
C SER A 265 10.32 -62.00 -36.66
N ASN A 266 9.61 -60.94 -37.12
CA ASN A 266 8.68 -61.05 -38.23
C ASN A 266 9.36 -61.42 -39.56
N GLU A 267 10.57 -60.90 -39.82
CA GLU A 267 11.36 -61.28 -41.00
C GLU A 267 11.78 -62.75 -40.94
N MET A 268 12.28 -63.21 -39.79
CA MET A 268 12.57 -64.62 -39.57
C MET A 268 11.34 -65.50 -39.77
N PHE A 269 10.17 -65.08 -39.29
CA PHE A 269 8.93 -65.82 -39.48
C PHE A 269 8.53 -65.89 -40.96
N LYS A 270 8.67 -64.80 -41.72
CA LYS A 270 8.45 -64.78 -43.16
C LYS A 270 9.41 -65.71 -43.91
N GLN A 271 10.69 -65.73 -43.53
CA GLN A 271 11.68 -66.63 -44.10
C GLN A 271 11.31 -68.09 -43.81
N ALA A 272 10.97 -68.42 -42.57
CA ALA A 272 10.55 -69.77 -42.18
C ALA A 272 9.26 -70.21 -42.91
N GLN A 273 8.31 -69.30 -43.13
CA GLN A 273 7.13 -69.56 -43.96
C GLN A 273 7.52 -69.85 -45.42
N ALA A 274 8.38 -69.03 -46.02
CA ALA A 274 8.83 -69.23 -47.39
C ALA A 274 9.61 -70.55 -47.55
N GLU A 275 10.46 -70.92 -46.58
CA GLU A 275 11.15 -72.21 -46.55
C GLU A 275 10.18 -73.39 -46.44
N ARG A 276 9.17 -73.27 -45.58
CA ARG A 276 8.11 -74.28 -45.46
C ARG A 276 7.35 -74.45 -46.76
N ASP A 277 6.92 -73.35 -47.39
CA ASP A 277 6.17 -73.38 -48.65
C ASP A 277 7.03 -73.98 -49.78
N ALA A 278 8.33 -73.67 -49.82
CA ALA A 278 9.27 -74.27 -50.76
C ALA A 278 9.45 -75.79 -50.54
N LEU A 279 9.53 -76.23 -49.27
CA LEU A 279 9.58 -77.65 -48.92
C LEU A 279 8.29 -78.39 -49.28
N GLU A 280 7.12 -77.79 -49.04
CA GLU A 280 5.82 -78.35 -49.44
C GLU A 280 5.71 -78.48 -50.97
N ALA A 281 6.15 -77.46 -51.72
CA ALA A 281 6.20 -77.51 -53.18
C ALA A 281 7.14 -78.61 -53.71
N ALA A 282 8.35 -78.70 -53.16
CA ALA A 282 9.32 -79.74 -53.53
C ALA A 282 8.82 -81.15 -53.18
N ARG A 283 8.10 -81.32 -52.06
CA ARG A 283 7.45 -82.58 -51.70
C ARG A 283 6.39 -82.97 -52.74
N LEU A 284 5.54 -82.04 -53.15
CA LEU A 284 4.50 -82.28 -54.16
C LEU A 284 5.10 -82.69 -55.51
N GLU A 285 6.17 -82.01 -55.95
CA GLU A 285 6.89 -82.35 -57.18
C GLU A 285 7.51 -83.76 -57.09
N ARG A 286 8.10 -84.12 -55.94
CA ARG A 286 8.63 -85.46 -55.71
C ARG A 286 7.54 -86.54 -55.71
N GLU A 287 6.38 -86.27 -55.12
CA GLU A 287 5.21 -87.17 -55.16
C GLU A 287 4.72 -87.36 -56.61
N GLN A 288 4.65 -86.29 -57.42
CA GLN A 288 4.30 -86.37 -58.85
C GLN A 288 5.32 -87.19 -59.66
N LEU A 289 6.62 -86.94 -59.48
CA LEU A 289 7.67 -87.71 -60.14
C LEU A 289 7.63 -89.19 -59.72
N SER A 290 7.42 -89.46 -58.43
CA SER A 290 7.24 -90.83 -57.93
C SER A 290 6.04 -91.53 -58.58
N GLY A 291 4.93 -90.81 -58.76
CA GLY A 291 3.75 -91.33 -59.46
C GLY A 291 4.07 -91.69 -60.92
N LYS A 292 4.75 -90.79 -61.65
CA LYS A 292 5.18 -91.07 -63.03
C LYS A 292 6.12 -92.28 -63.12
N VAL A 293 7.10 -92.37 -62.22
CA VAL A 293 8.02 -93.52 -62.17
C VAL A 293 7.26 -94.83 -61.89
N GLN A 294 6.24 -94.80 -61.03
CA GLN A 294 5.39 -95.97 -60.79
C GLN A 294 4.56 -96.36 -62.01
N GLU A 295 4.02 -95.39 -62.75
CA GLU A 295 3.30 -95.64 -64.02
C GLU A 295 4.24 -96.25 -65.08
N GLU A 296 5.44 -95.69 -65.26
CA GLU A 296 6.45 -96.22 -66.19
C GLU A 296 6.88 -97.64 -65.81
N LEU A 297 7.06 -97.92 -64.51
CA LEU A 297 7.38 -99.26 -64.03
C LEU A 297 6.27 -100.26 -64.34
N LEU A 298 5.01 -99.91 -64.10
CA LEU A 298 3.85 -100.75 -64.44
C LEU A 298 3.78 -101.03 -65.94
N GLU A 299 4.07 -100.05 -66.78
CA GLU A 299 4.09 -100.23 -68.24
C GLU A 299 5.23 -101.15 -68.69
N LEU A 300 6.43 -101.00 -68.10
CA LEU A 300 7.56 -101.90 -68.35
C LEU A 300 7.28 -103.33 -67.86
N GLU A 301 6.66 -103.50 -66.71
CA GLU A 301 6.22 -104.80 -66.20
C GLU A 301 5.24 -105.48 -67.15
N ARG A 302 4.25 -104.73 -67.67
CA ARG A 302 3.31 -105.24 -68.69
C ARG A 302 4.02 -105.68 -69.97
N LEU A 303 4.98 -104.88 -70.45
CA LEU A 303 5.80 -105.22 -71.62
C LEU A 303 6.63 -106.48 -71.39
N ILE A 304 7.21 -106.65 -70.20
CA ILE A 304 7.93 -107.87 -69.82
C ILE A 304 6.98 -109.07 -69.83
N GLU A 305 5.79 -108.95 -69.23
CA GLU A 305 4.77 -110.00 -69.25
C GLU A 305 4.40 -110.40 -70.68
N GLU A 306 4.08 -109.42 -71.54
CA GLU A 306 3.79 -109.64 -72.97
C GLU A 306 4.94 -110.39 -73.65
N GLN A 307 6.19 -109.95 -73.45
CA GLN A 307 7.36 -110.61 -74.05
C GLN A 307 7.60 -112.01 -73.50
N THR A 308 7.37 -112.25 -72.20
CA THR A 308 7.47 -113.59 -71.61
C THR A 308 6.40 -114.53 -72.15
N GLN A 309 5.19 -114.02 -72.41
CA GLN A 309 4.10 -114.77 -73.02
C GLN A 309 4.41 -115.11 -74.48
N GLU A 310 4.94 -114.16 -75.26
CA GLU A 310 5.43 -114.43 -76.62
C GLU A 310 6.55 -115.48 -76.61
N ASN A 311 7.52 -115.35 -75.72
CA ASN A 311 8.60 -116.34 -75.59
C ASN A 311 8.07 -117.73 -75.20
N ALA A 312 7.06 -117.81 -74.34
CA ALA A 312 6.39 -119.06 -74.01
C ALA A 312 5.68 -119.66 -75.23
N ASN A 313 5.02 -118.84 -76.05
CA ASN A 313 4.41 -119.28 -77.31
C ASN A 313 5.46 -119.81 -78.29
N TYR A 314 6.58 -119.09 -78.48
CA TYR A 314 7.70 -119.57 -79.31
C TYR A 314 8.27 -120.90 -78.81
N GLN A 315 8.36 -121.09 -77.49
CA GLN A 315 8.78 -122.36 -76.91
C GLN A 315 7.78 -123.50 -77.18
N GLN A 316 6.47 -123.23 -77.11
CA GLN A 316 5.45 -124.21 -77.47
C GLN A 316 5.50 -124.59 -78.96
N GLU A 317 5.70 -123.61 -79.86
CA GLU A 317 5.87 -123.86 -81.29
C GLU A 317 7.10 -124.72 -81.58
N LEU A 318 8.23 -124.44 -80.91
CA LEU A 318 9.45 -125.25 -81.03
C LEU A 318 9.26 -126.68 -80.50
N LEU A 319 8.52 -126.86 -79.41
CA LEU A 319 8.16 -128.18 -78.89
C LEU A 319 7.28 -128.95 -79.88
N ALA A 320 6.26 -128.30 -80.45
CA ALA A 320 5.41 -128.92 -81.47
C ALA A 320 6.21 -129.31 -82.72
N ALA A 321 7.13 -128.46 -83.17
CA ALA A 321 8.03 -128.76 -84.29
C ALA A 321 8.99 -129.93 -83.98
N ARG A 322 9.46 -130.03 -82.73
CA ARG A 322 10.27 -131.16 -82.26
C ARG A 322 9.49 -132.46 -82.24
N ASP A 323 8.26 -132.46 -81.71
CA ASP A 323 7.41 -133.65 -81.65
C ASP A 323 7.08 -134.18 -83.06
N ASP A 324 6.84 -133.27 -84.02
CA ASP A 324 6.64 -133.60 -85.44
C ASP A 324 7.89 -134.23 -86.08
N LEU A 325 9.09 -133.75 -85.69
CA LEU A 325 10.37 -134.34 -86.07
C LEU A 325 10.58 -135.73 -85.47
N GLU A 326 10.24 -135.92 -84.19
CA GLU A 326 10.32 -137.22 -83.51
C GLU A 326 9.32 -138.24 -84.12
N SER A 327 8.14 -137.79 -84.57
CA SER A 327 7.20 -138.61 -85.34
C SER A 327 7.82 -139.07 -86.66
N LYS A 328 8.37 -138.15 -87.45
CA LYS A 328 9.04 -138.46 -88.72
C LYS A 328 10.24 -139.39 -88.56
N MET A 329 10.95 -139.29 -87.43
CA MET A 329 12.05 -140.21 -87.10
C MET A 329 11.55 -141.63 -86.77
N ARG A 330 10.42 -141.76 -86.07
CA ARG A 330 9.77 -143.07 -85.83
C ARG A 330 9.28 -143.72 -87.12
N ASP A 331 8.62 -142.95 -87.99
CA ASP A 331 8.16 -143.44 -89.31
C ASP A 331 9.34 -143.97 -90.16
N LYS A 332 10.50 -143.30 -90.06
CA LYS A 332 11.74 -143.72 -90.72
C LYS A 332 12.34 -145.00 -90.13
N GLU A 333 12.25 -145.21 -88.82
CA GLU A 333 12.71 -146.43 -88.16
C GLU A 333 11.79 -147.63 -88.47
N GLU A 334 10.47 -147.43 -88.51
CA GLU A 334 9.51 -148.48 -88.93
C GLU A 334 9.71 -148.89 -90.40
N ALA A 335 10.01 -147.93 -91.29
CA ALA A 335 10.35 -148.21 -92.69
C ALA A 335 11.64 -149.07 -92.84
N LYS A 336 12.63 -148.88 -91.96
CA LYS A 336 13.84 -149.72 -91.91
C LYS A 336 13.53 -151.16 -91.46
N LEU A 337 12.68 -151.33 -90.46
CA LEU A 337 12.33 -152.65 -89.95
C LEU A 337 11.55 -153.50 -90.98
N LEU A 338 10.69 -152.85 -91.78
CA LEU A 338 9.95 -153.50 -92.87
C LEU A 338 10.86 -153.90 -94.04
N THR A 339 11.92 -153.15 -94.31
CA THR A 339 12.90 -153.48 -95.37
C THR A 339 13.84 -154.62 -94.96
N GLU A 340 14.22 -154.74 -93.68
CA GLU A 340 15.00 -155.88 -93.17
C GLU A 340 14.21 -157.19 -93.19
N LYS A 341 12.91 -157.17 -92.86
CA LYS A 341 12.04 -158.36 -92.97
C LYS A 341 11.83 -158.83 -94.41
N ALA A 342 11.87 -157.92 -95.38
CA ALA A 342 11.75 -158.27 -96.80
C ALA A 342 13.01 -158.98 -97.34
N HIS A 343 14.20 -158.65 -96.82
CA HIS A 343 15.46 -159.26 -97.28
C HIS A 343 15.63 -160.71 -96.80
N GLN A 344 15.11 -161.08 -95.62
CA GLN A 344 15.28 -162.44 -95.07
C GLN A 344 14.39 -163.51 -95.73
N LEU A 345 13.31 -163.13 -96.41
CA LEU A 345 12.40 -164.07 -97.09
C LEU A 345 12.88 -164.50 -98.48
N VAL A 346 13.87 -163.81 -99.07
CA VAL A 346 14.33 -164.07 -100.45
C VAL A 346 15.44 -165.13 -100.51
N ASP A 347 16.22 -165.33 -99.45
CA ASP A 347 17.35 -166.28 -99.44
C ASP A 347 16.97 -167.74 -99.09
N THR A 348 15.67 -168.09 -99.07
CA THR A 348 15.16 -169.46 -98.81
C THR A 348 14.56 -170.18 -100.03
N LEU A 349 14.85 -169.70 -101.24
CA LEU A 349 14.59 -170.36 -102.54
C LEU A 349 15.86 -170.35 -103.38
#